data_AF-A0A2D7XS95-F1
#
_entry.id   AF-A0A2D7XS95-F1
#
_cell.length_a   1.000
_cell.length_b   1.000
_cell.length_c   1.000
_cell.angle_alpha   90.00
_cell.angle_beta   90.00
_cell.angle_gamma   90.00
#
_symmetry.space_group_name_H-M   'P 1'
#
loop_
_entity.id
_entity.type
_entity.pdbx_description
1 polymer ?
#
loop_
_entity_poly.entity_id
_entity_poly.type
_entity_poly.pdbx_seq_one_letter_code
_entity_poly.pdbx_strand_id
1 'polypeptide(L)'
;MTISHLGFFVSAFALVSLTGCDQPQEVDTPVEATETAAPAASPCADEGPVFPITGKCVGRAINFIDGPAMPDHPDMAYFEQMTGDTCEWKLMEMAFATDALFYQGIVCGDRETTLEFAGGAQSAEISLASSAYRAETGFSETPLVRVFSADPEDRFANVLFRAREAMEDPDAASECSVVGPDVPGWPEDALVVDNPVEAEAYDPADGPRSACGPLGLNQGETNFWRVFGGFSWFFMLGQEPVGIAPGSFTLMTQDEDGEWVRAE
;
A
#
# COMPACT_ATOMS: atom_id res chain seq x y z
N MET A 1 -34.06 -39.23 6.09
CA MET A 1 -33.51 -40.58 5.93
C MET A 1 -32.04 -40.43 5.57
N THR A 2 -31.16 -40.82 6.52
CA THR A 2 -29.85 -41.51 6.36
C THR A 2 -28.78 -40.89 5.44
N ILE A 3 -27.46 -40.83 5.72
CA ILE A 3 -26.53 -41.27 6.79
C ILE A 3 -25.23 -40.46 6.49
N SER A 4 -24.65 -39.77 7.48
CA SER A 4 -23.30 -40.02 8.04
C SER A 4 -22.13 -40.20 7.07
N HIS A 5 -21.07 -39.38 7.20
CA HIS A 5 -19.73 -39.87 7.54
C HIS A 5 -18.80 -38.72 7.97
N LEU A 6 -18.48 -38.71 9.28
CA LEU A 6 -17.30 -38.07 9.86
C LEU A 6 -16.04 -38.83 9.42
N GLY A 7 -15.01 -38.10 9.03
CA GLY A 7 -13.64 -38.60 8.91
C GLY A 7 -12.70 -37.78 9.81
N PHE A 8 -12.44 -38.28 11.01
CA PHE A 8 -11.37 -37.79 11.89
C PHE A 8 -10.04 -38.36 11.39
N PHE A 9 -9.08 -37.50 11.05
CA PHE A 9 -7.67 -37.89 10.92
C PHE A 9 -6.89 -37.29 12.10
N VAL A 10 -6.49 -38.16 13.02
CA VAL A 10 -5.54 -37.88 14.10
C VAL A 10 -4.17 -38.26 13.57
N SER A 11 -3.31 -37.27 13.31
CA SER A 11 -1.89 -37.50 13.06
C SER A 11 -1.09 -37.03 14.27
N ALA A 12 -0.66 -38.01 15.05
CA ALA A 12 0.39 -37.86 16.05
C ALA A 12 1.74 -37.80 15.34
N PHE A 13 2.53 -36.74 15.57
CA PHE A 13 3.95 -36.73 15.24
C PHE A 13 4.77 -36.39 16.48
N ALA A 14 5.81 -37.20 16.65
CA ALA A 14 6.56 -37.41 17.85
C ALA A 14 7.54 -36.26 18.16
N LEU A 15 7.61 -35.91 19.45
CA LEU A 15 8.71 -35.18 20.06
C LEU A 15 9.98 -36.04 20.04
N VAL A 16 11.03 -35.56 19.39
CA VAL A 16 12.41 -36.03 19.61
C VAL A 16 13.17 -34.91 20.31
N SER A 17 13.37 -35.09 21.61
CA SER A 17 14.24 -34.27 22.45
C SER A 17 15.66 -34.82 22.34
N LEU A 18 16.57 -34.09 21.70
CA LEU A 18 18.01 -34.34 21.81
C LEU A 18 18.63 -33.33 22.77
N THR A 19 18.77 -33.76 24.02
CA THR A 19 19.61 -33.16 25.04
C THR A 19 21.08 -33.47 24.72
N GLY A 20 21.81 -32.50 24.20
CA GLY A 20 23.27 -32.52 24.11
C GLY A 20 23.86 -31.64 25.22
N CYS A 21 24.44 -32.27 26.25
CA CYS A 21 25.32 -31.60 27.20
C CYS A 21 26.67 -31.40 26.51
N ASP A 22 27.00 -30.17 26.13
CA ASP A 22 28.35 -29.81 25.74
C ASP A 22 28.94 -28.86 26.79
N GLN A 23 30.12 -29.22 27.30
CA GLN A 23 30.81 -28.49 28.35
C GLN A 23 31.47 -27.22 27.79
N PRO A 24 31.52 -26.11 28.54
CA PRO A 24 32.26 -24.94 28.12
C PRO A 24 33.77 -25.22 28.20
N GLN A 25 34.46 -25.19 27.05
CA GLN A 25 35.92 -25.01 27.02
C GLN A 25 36.23 -23.53 27.24
N GLU A 26 36.90 -23.21 28.35
CA GLU A 26 37.58 -21.93 28.52
C GLU A 26 38.77 -21.87 27.55
N VAL A 27 38.56 -21.17 26.42
CA VAL A 27 39.63 -20.78 25.50
C VAL A 27 40.10 -19.39 25.93
N ASP A 28 41.28 -19.36 26.54
CA ASP A 28 42.01 -18.16 26.94
C ASP A 28 42.41 -17.41 25.66
N THR A 29 41.57 -16.44 25.28
CA THR A 29 41.75 -15.65 24.05
C THR A 29 42.61 -14.43 24.39
N PRO A 30 43.70 -14.16 23.64
CA PRO A 30 44.45 -12.93 23.80
C PRO A 30 43.51 -11.73 23.63
N VAL A 31 43.47 -10.85 24.63
CA VAL A 31 42.76 -9.56 24.54
C VAL A 31 43.55 -8.69 23.56
N GLU A 32 43.27 -8.87 22.28
CA GLU A 32 43.64 -7.93 21.25
C GLU A 32 42.82 -6.66 21.54
N ALA A 33 43.53 -5.56 21.78
CA ALA A 33 42.90 -4.28 22.04
C ALA A 33 42.10 -3.90 20.80
N THR A 34 40.78 -4.08 20.86
CA THR A 34 39.86 -3.55 19.86
C THR A 34 40.00 -2.03 19.92
N GLU A 35 40.79 -1.49 19.00
CA GLU A 35 40.76 -0.09 18.65
C GLU A 35 39.30 0.23 18.34
N THR A 36 38.65 0.99 19.23
CA THR A 36 37.28 1.44 19.06
C THR A 36 37.24 2.24 17.77
N ALA A 37 36.88 1.57 16.68
CA ALA A 37 36.67 2.21 15.40
C ALA A 37 35.70 3.36 15.63
N ALA A 38 36.09 4.55 15.19
CA ALA A 38 35.22 5.71 15.23
C ALA A 38 33.87 5.30 14.61
N PRO A 39 32.73 5.71 15.20
CA PRO A 39 31.43 5.38 14.64
C PRO A 39 31.45 5.78 13.16
N ALA A 40 31.22 4.80 12.29
CA ALA A 40 31.14 5.05 10.86
C ALA A 40 30.16 6.21 10.66
N ALA A 41 30.62 7.26 9.97
CA ALA A 41 29.76 8.40 9.67
C ALA A 41 28.47 7.87 9.06
N SER A 42 27.32 8.36 9.54
CA SER A 42 26.03 7.99 8.96
C SER A 42 26.12 8.14 7.44
N PRO A 43 25.75 7.12 6.65
CA PRO A 43 25.77 7.20 5.19
C PRO A 43 24.87 8.33 4.64
N CYS A 44 23.99 8.86 5.50
CA CYS A 44 23.10 9.97 5.25
C CYS A 44 23.47 11.15 6.15
N ALA A 45 24.54 11.87 5.82
CA ALA A 45 24.86 13.12 6.52
C ALA A 45 23.73 14.13 6.27
N ASP A 46 23.07 14.58 7.33
CA ASP A 46 21.95 15.56 7.37
C ASP A 46 20.63 15.17 6.67
N GLU A 47 20.58 14.01 6.02
CA GLU A 47 19.39 13.54 5.28
C GLU A 47 18.53 12.54 6.05
N GLY A 48 18.79 12.36 7.34
CA GLY A 48 18.04 11.47 8.21
C GLY A 48 18.46 10.00 8.10
N PRO A 49 17.61 9.05 8.53
CA PRO A 49 17.93 7.63 8.51
C PRO A 49 17.94 7.06 7.08
N VAL A 50 18.45 5.84 6.97
CA VAL A 50 18.42 5.03 5.75
C VAL A 50 17.19 4.13 5.75
N PHE A 51 16.55 4.00 4.60
CA PHE A 51 15.51 3.01 4.38
C PHE A 51 16.08 1.58 4.30
N PRO A 52 15.49 0.60 5.02
CA PRO A 52 16.09 -0.72 5.18
C PRO A 52 16.12 -1.58 3.91
N ILE A 53 15.21 -1.38 2.95
CA ILE A 53 15.13 -2.17 1.72
C ILE A 53 15.97 -1.51 0.63
N THR A 54 15.71 -0.24 0.34
CA THR A 54 16.40 0.47 -0.77
C THR A 54 17.77 1.03 -0.41
N GLY A 55 18.11 1.13 0.88
CA GLY A 55 19.35 1.76 1.33
C GLY A 55 19.38 3.28 1.08
N LYS A 56 18.27 3.91 0.67
CA LYS A 56 18.21 5.35 0.39
C LYS A 56 18.02 6.18 1.66
N CYS A 57 18.66 7.33 1.72
CA CYS A 57 18.41 8.32 2.77
C CYS A 57 17.01 8.90 2.65
N VAL A 58 16.26 8.99 3.76
CA VAL A 58 14.87 9.50 3.77
C VAL A 58 14.78 10.88 3.11
N GLY A 59 15.69 11.80 3.42
CA GLY A 59 15.72 13.15 2.86
C GLY A 59 16.00 13.20 1.35
N ARG A 60 16.66 12.18 0.79
CA ARG A 60 16.81 12.05 -0.68
C ARG A 60 15.63 11.33 -1.31
N ALA A 61 15.07 10.34 -0.62
CA ALA A 61 13.98 9.51 -1.11
C ALA A 61 12.70 10.30 -1.43
N ILE A 62 12.44 11.42 -0.73
CA ILE A 62 11.29 12.28 -1.02
C ILE A 62 11.28 12.82 -2.46
N ASN A 63 12.43 12.94 -3.11
CA ASN A 63 12.54 13.41 -4.49
C ASN A 63 12.07 12.37 -5.53
N PHE A 64 11.75 11.15 -5.11
CA PHE A 64 11.15 10.14 -5.98
C PHE A 64 9.62 10.24 -6.00
N ILE A 65 9.03 11.03 -5.10
CA ILE A 65 7.58 11.13 -4.91
C ILE A 65 7.03 12.32 -5.70
N ASP A 66 6.10 12.07 -6.63
CA ASP A 66 5.48 13.14 -7.44
C ASP A 66 4.37 13.90 -6.70
N GLY A 67 3.57 13.19 -5.89
CA GLY A 67 2.42 13.76 -5.18
C GLY A 67 2.57 13.65 -3.67
N PRO A 68 3.59 14.27 -3.04
CA PRO A 68 3.73 14.20 -1.61
C PRO A 68 2.58 14.94 -0.92
N ALA A 69 2.03 14.35 0.14
CA ALA A 69 1.12 15.06 1.02
C ALA A 69 1.86 16.21 1.71
N MET A 70 1.24 17.38 1.67
CA MET A 70 1.77 18.58 2.29
C MET A 70 1.46 18.60 3.79
N PRO A 71 2.28 19.27 4.61
CA PRO A 71 2.04 19.39 6.06
C PRO A 71 0.68 20.01 6.42
N ASP A 72 0.14 20.86 5.56
CA ASP A 72 -1.15 21.55 5.72
C ASP A 72 -2.32 20.84 5.02
N HIS A 73 -2.14 19.57 4.64
CA HIS A 73 -3.22 18.76 4.06
C HIS A 73 -4.44 18.72 5.00
N PRO A 74 -5.68 18.88 4.50
CA PRO A 74 -6.88 18.99 5.33
C PRO A 74 -7.09 17.80 6.27
N ASP A 75 -6.67 16.60 5.86
CA ASP A 75 -6.77 15.38 6.68
C ASP A 75 -5.92 15.46 7.96
N MET A 76 -4.88 16.30 8.01
CA MET A 76 -4.03 16.41 9.21
C MET A 76 -4.85 16.83 10.43
N ALA A 77 -5.70 17.84 10.26
CA ALA A 77 -6.57 18.33 11.33
C ALA A 77 -7.56 17.25 11.81
N TYR A 78 -8.01 16.36 10.92
CA TYR A 78 -8.83 15.21 11.29
C TYR A 78 -8.06 14.26 12.22
N PHE A 79 -6.83 13.88 11.85
CA PHE A 79 -6.04 12.97 12.68
C PHE A 79 -5.67 13.56 14.03
N GLU A 80 -5.26 14.83 14.09
CA GLU A 80 -4.93 15.50 15.35
C GLU A 80 -6.15 15.60 16.27
N GLN A 81 -7.32 15.95 15.72
CA GLN A 81 -8.57 15.99 16.49
C GLN A 81 -8.95 14.61 17.04
N MET A 82 -8.84 13.56 16.21
CA MET A 82 -9.29 12.22 16.57
C MET A 82 -8.34 11.50 17.52
N THR A 83 -7.03 11.76 17.40
CA THR A 83 -6.02 11.11 18.25
C THR A 83 -5.71 11.91 19.51
N GLY A 84 -5.91 13.23 19.49
CA GLY A 84 -5.47 14.14 20.57
C GLY A 84 -3.97 14.42 20.57
N ASP A 85 -3.24 13.91 19.58
CA ASP A 85 -1.79 14.03 19.43
C ASP A 85 -1.45 14.94 18.25
N THR A 86 -0.22 15.46 18.23
CA THR A 86 0.35 16.08 17.02
C THR A 86 0.65 15.00 16.00
N CYS A 87 0.25 15.24 14.76
CA CYS A 87 0.44 14.31 13.65
C CYS A 87 1.32 14.93 12.56
N GLU A 88 2.02 14.08 11.82
CA GLU A 88 2.80 14.48 10.65
C GLU A 88 2.77 13.41 9.55
N TRP A 89 2.96 13.84 8.30
CA TRP A 89 3.21 12.92 7.19
C TRP A 89 4.68 12.51 7.21
N LYS A 90 4.94 11.21 7.26
CA LYS A 90 6.29 10.65 7.12
C LYS A 90 6.40 9.78 5.89
N LEU A 91 7.51 9.94 5.18
CA LEU A 91 7.89 9.01 4.12
C LEU A 91 8.30 7.68 4.74
N MET A 92 7.74 6.60 4.20
CA MET A 92 7.91 5.23 4.66
C MET A 92 8.27 4.34 3.47
N GLU A 93 8.70 3.13 3.78
CA GLU A 93 9.06 2.11 2.81
C GLU A 93 8.44 0.78 3.26
N MET A 94 7.88 0.04 2.30
CA MET A 94 7.47 -1.34 2.49
C MET A 94 7.98 -2.23 1.37
N ALA A 95 8.12 -3.53 1.64
CA ALA A 95 8.42 -4.51 0.61
C ALA A 95 7.22 -4.70 -0.32
N PHE A 96 7.47 -4.80 -1.62
CA PHE A 96 6.48 -5.09 -2.65
C PHE A 96 7.01 -6.21 -3.55
N ALA A 97 6.70 -7.46 -3.22
CA ALA A 97 7.34 -8.63 -3.85
C ALA A 97 8.89 -8.56 -3.81
N THR A 98 9.56 -8.42 -4.95
CA THR A 98 11.03 -8.24 -5.05
C THR A 98 11.46 -6.78 -5.01
N ASP A 99 10.49 -5.87 -5.04
CA ASP A 99 10.64 -4.43 -5.19
C ASP A 99 10.36 -3.73 -3.85
N ALA A 100 10.42 -2.40 -3.85
CA ALA A 100 10.06 -1.59 -2.69
C ALA A 100 9.01 -0.54 -3.08
N LEU A 101 8.09 -0.25 -2.17
CA LEU A 101 7.13 0.83 -2.35
C LEU A 101 7.46 1.94 -1.35
N PHE A 102 7.75 3.13 -1.87
CA PHE A 102 7.72 4.34 -1.07
C PHE A 102 6.29 4.89 -1.02
N TYR A 103 5.90 5.35 0.16
CA TYR A 103 4.61 5.99 0.41
C TYR A 103 4.72 6.91 1.63
N GLN A 104 3.80 7.85 1.79
CA GLN A 104 3.65 8.62 3.01
C GLN A 104 2.50 8.09 3.87
N GLY A 105 2.81 7.81 5.13
CA GLY A 105 1.86 7.46 6.18
C GLY A 105 1.83 8.52 7.27
N ILE A 106 0.70 8.64 7.96
CA ILE A 106 0.57 9.49 9.15
C ILE A 106 1.29 8.86 10.33
N VAL A 107 1.99 9.69 11.10
CA VAL A 107 2.51 9.38 12.44
C VAL A 107 1.90 10.36 13.42
N CYS A 108 1.29 9.86 14.50
CA CYS A 108 0.71 10.65 15.58
C CYS A 108 1.29 10.18 16.91
N GLY A 109 2.09 11.03 17.58
CA GLY A 109 2.81 10.63 18.77
C GLY A 109 3.78 9.47 18.51
N ASP A 110 3.57 8.33 19.19
CA ASP A 110 4.36 7.10 19.03
C ASP A 110 3.69 6.07 18.10
N ARG A 111 2.57 6.42 17.46
CA ARG A 111 1.81 5.55 16.57
C ARG A 111 2.01 5.92 15.11
N GLU A 112 2.16 4.92 14.25
CA GLU A 112 2.35 5.10 12.81
C GLU A 112 1.37 4.26 12.00
N THR A 113 0.98 4.78 10.84
CA THR A 113 0.20 4.07 9.83
C THR A 113 1.16 3.35 8.88
N THR A 114 1.24 2.02 8.96
CA THR A 114 2.08 1.21 8.09
C THR A 114 1.27 0.28 7.21
N LEU A 115 1.87 -0.13 6.09
CA LEU A 115 1.24 -0.97 5.10
C LEU A 115 1.92 -2.35 5.03
N GLU A 116 1.14 -3.36 4.65
CA GLU A 116 1.64 -4.68 4.30
C GLU A 116 1.18 -5.10 2.90
N PHE A 117 1.97 -5.94 2.25
CA PHE A 117 1.72 -6.49 0.93
C PHE A 117 1.39 -7.98 1.01
N ALA A 118 0.34 -8.39 0.29
CA ALA A 118 -0.01 -9.77 0.08
C ALA A 118 -0.10 -10.08 -1.43
N GLY A 119 0.74 -10.99 -1.92
CA GLY A 119 0.64 -11.49 -3.29
C GLY A 119 -0.52 -12.48 -3.46
N GLY A 120 -1.22 -12.42 -4.59
CA GLY A 120 -2.30 -13.34 -4.93
C GLY A 120 -2.26 -13.76 -6.40
N ALA A 121 -3.05 -14.79 -6.75
CA ALA A 121 -3.01 -15.41 -8.08
C ALA A 121 -3.59 -14.51 -9.19
N GLN A 122 -4.52 -13.62 -8.87
CA GLN A 122 -5.19 -12.72 -9.82
C GLN A 122 -4.88 -11.25 -9.57
N SER A 123 -4.62 -10.90 -8.32
CA SER A 123 -4.25 -9.57 -7.87
C SER A 123 -3.36 -9.69 -6.64
N ALA A 124 -2.53 -8.69 -6.41
CA ALA A 124 -1.96 -8.46 -5.10
C ALA A 124 -2.81 -7.45 -4.32
N GLU A 125 -2.62 -7.42 -3.02
CA GLU A 125 -3.36 -6.57 -2.10
C GLU A 125 -2.40 -5.82 -1.18
N ILE A 126 -2.75 -4.57 -0.86
CA ILE A 126 -2.08 -3.77 0.16
C ILE A 126 -3.10 -3.39 1.22
N SER A 127 -2.75 -3.68 2.47
CA SER A 127 -3.60 -3.47 3.64
C SER A 127 -2.87 -2.69 4.72
N LEU A 128 -3.61 -2.17 5.70
CA LEU A 128 -3.01 -1.59 6.89
C LEU A 128 -2.39 -2.68 7.76
N ALA A 129 -1.09 -2.59 8.00
CA ALA A 129 -0.42 -3.38 9.03
C ALA A 129 -0.58 -2.72 10.41
N SER A 130 -0.55 -1.38 10.44
CA SER A 130 -0.85 -0.57 11.62
C SER A 130 -1.55 0.73 11.24
N SER A 131 -2.23 1.37 12.19
CA SER A 131 -2.83 2.70 11.99
C SER A 131 -2.47 3.62 13.15
N ALA A 132 -2.03 4.83 12.83
CA ALA A 132 -1.83 5.90 13.82
C ALA A 132 -3.16 6.29 14.51
N TYR A 133 -4.28 6.09 13.82
CA TYR A 133 -5.62 6.44 14.29
C TYR A 133 -6.32 5.30 15.04
N ARG A 134 -6.31 4.07 14.49
CA ARG A 134 -7.06 2.91 15.04
C ARG A 134 -6.12 1.82 15.55
N ALA A 135 -5.63 1.96 16.78
CA ALA A 135 -4.81 0.92 17.43
C ALA A 135 -5.65 -0.24 18.03
N GLU A 136 -6.94 -0.02 18.33
CA GLU A 136 -7.74 -0.95 19.15
C GLU A 136 -8.95 -1.58 18.43
N THR A 137 -9.37 -1.06 17.29
CA THR A 137 -10.46 -1.63 16.48
C THR A 137 -9.86 -2.34 15.29
N GLY A 138 -10.04 -3.67 15.22
CA GLY A 138 -9.47 -4.52 14.17
C GLY A 138 -9.63 -3.91 12.77
N PHE A 139 -8.59 -4.05 11.96
CA PHE A 139 -8.57 -3.53 10.59
C PHE A 139 -9.68 -4.17 9.76
N SER A 140 -10.20 -3.42 8.78
CA SER A 140 -11.10 -3.99 7.78
C SER A 140 -10.40 -5.14 7.07
N GLU A 141 -11.10 -6.25 6.83
CA GLU A 141 -10.60 -7.31 5.94
C GLU A 141 -10.52 -6.84 4.47
N THR A 142 -11.06 -5.65 4.17
CA THR A 142 -10.96 -5.06 2.83
C THR A 142 -9.60 -4.39 2.67
N PRO A 143 -8.81 -4.76 1.64
CA PRO A 143 -7.54 -4.11 1.38
C PRO A 143 -7.73 -2.64 1.01
N LEU A 144 -6.73 -1.80 1.27
CA LEU A 144 -6.73 -0.41 0.83
C LEU A 144 -6.43 -0.28 -0.66
N VAL A 145 -5.63 -1.20 -1.20
CA VAL A 145 -5.27 -1.19 -2.63
C VAL A 145 -5.30 -2.59 -3.19
N ARG A 146 -5.91 -2.75 -4.37
CA ARG A 146 -5.75 -3.93 -5.21
C ARG A 146 -4.83 -3.61 -6.37
N VAL A 147 -3.89 -4.51 -6.63
CA VAL A 147 -2.84 -4.30 -7.62
C VAL A 147 -2.91 -5.41 -8.67
N PHE A 148 -2.94 -4.98 -9.93
CA PHE A 148 -2.99 -5.86 -11.09
C PHE A 148 -1.86 -5.48 -12.05
N SER A 149 -1.34 -6.43 -12.84
CA SER A 149 -0.39 -6.10 -13.92
C SER A 149 -1.03 -5.17 -14.94
N ALA A 150 -0.35 -4.09 -15.32
CA ALA A 150 -0.79 -3.27 -16.44
C ALA A 150 -0.45 -3.96 -17.77
N ASP A 151 -1.20 -3.62 -18.81
CA ASP A 151 -0.84 -3.97 -20.18
C ASP A 151 0.20 -2.97 -20.69
N PRO A 152 1.37 -3.42 -21.20
CA PRO A 152 2.43 -2.54 -21.66
C PRO A 152 2.11 -1.81 -22.97
N GLU A 153 1.15 -2.28 -23.76
CA GLU A 153 0.72 -1.66 -25.01
C GLU A 153 -0.43 -0.67 -24.81
N ASP A 154 -1.29 -0.93 -23.82
CA ASP A 154 -2.38 -0.03 -23.41
C ASP A 154 -2.52 0.00 -21.88
N ARG A 155 -1.92 1.02 -21.26
CA ARG A 155 -1.90 1.17 -19.80
C ARG A 155 -3.29 1.20 -19.14
N PHE A 156 -4.36 1.47 -19.89
CA PHE A 156 -5.74 1.51 -19.36
C PHE A 156 -6.57 0.27 -19.71
N ALA A 157 -6.10 -0.60 -20.60
CA ALA A 157 -6.83 -1.80 -21.01
C ALA A 157 -7.17 -2.69 -19.81
N ASN A 158 -6.21 -2.91 -18.90
CA ASN A 158 -6.45 -3.74 -17.72
C ASN A 158 -7.38 -3.07 -16.70
N VAL A 159 -7.32 -1.74 -16.54
CA VAL A 159 -8.27 -1.00 -15.68
C VAL A 159 -9.71 -1.24 -16.16
N LEU A 160 -9.95 -1.04 -17.45
CA LEU A 160 -11.28 -1.22 -18.04
C LEU A 160 -11.72 -2.69 -18.01
N PHE A 161 -10.81 -3.61 -18.31
CA PHE A 161 -11.07 -5.04 -18.26
C PHE A 161 -11.52 -5.48 -16.87
N ARG A 162 -10.79 -5.11 -15.81
CA ARG A 162 -11.11 -5.49 -14.43
C ARG A 162 -12.42 -4.89 -13.94
N ALA A 163 -12.68 -3.62 -14.25
CA ALA A 163 -13.95 -3.00 -13.88
C ALA A 163 -15.14 -3.71 -14.55
N ARG A 164 -15.05 -4.01 -15.84
CA ARG A 164 -16.10 -4.73 -16.58
C ARG A 164 -16.26 -6.18 -16.11
N GLU A 165 -15.18 -6.87 -15.81
CA GLU A 165 -15.20 -8.24 -15.27
C GLU A 165 -15.94 -8.32 -13.92
N ALA A 166 -15.85 -7.26 -13.11
CA ALA A 166 -16.51 -7.18 -11.81
C ALA A 166 -18.01 -6.82 -11.88
N MET A 167 -18.55 -6.53 -13.08
CA MET A 167 -19.96 -6.19 -13.27
C MET A 167 -20.80 -7.44 -13.58
N GLU A 168 -22.03 -7.45 -13.08
CA GLU A 168 -22.98 -8.56 -13.33
C GLU A 168 -23.61 -8.48 -14.73
N ASP A 169 -23.83 -7.27 -15.24
CA ASP A 169 -24.46 -7.01 -16.54
C ASP A 169 -23.40 -6.70 -17.62
N PRO A 170 -23.15 -7.61 -18.58
CA PRO A 170 -22.15 -7.40 -19.62
C PRO A 170 -22.55 -6.31 -20.63
N ASP A 171 -23.84 -6.06 -20.85
CA ASP A 171 -24.29 -5.02 -21.79
C ASP A 171 -24.00 -3.64 -21.18
N ALA A 172 -24.37 -3.43 -19.91
CA ALA A 172 -24.02 -2.22 -19.18
C ALA A 172 -22.49 -2.04 -19.06
N ALA A 173 -21.74 -3.13 -18.84
CA ALA A 173 -20.28 -3.09 -18.77
C ALA A 173 -19.65 -2.57 -20.07
N SER A 174 -20.24 -2.88 -21.23
CA SER A 174 -19.72 -2.43 -22.53
C SER A 174 -19.79 -0.91 -22.71
N GLU A 175 -20.64 -0.21 -21.97
CA GLU A 175 -20.81 1.25 -22.01
C GLU A 175 -19.80 2.01 -21.15
N CYS A 176 -19.11 1.30 -20.24
CA CYS A 176 -18.12 1.88 -19.35
C CYS A 176 -16.83 2.27 -20.08
N SER A 177 -16.18 3.33 -19.61
CA SER A 177 -14.92 3.86 -20.14
C SER A 177 -14.03 4.40 -19.02
N VAL A 178 -12.72 4.47 -19.25
CA VAL A 178 -11.78 5.08 -18.31
C VAL A 178 -11.77 6.59 -18.53
N VAL A 179 -12.00 7.37 -17.47
CA VAL A 179 -12.02 8.84 -17.50
C VAL A 179 -11.23 9.43 -16.35
N GLY A 180 -10.80 10.69 -16.49
CA GLY A 180 -10.25 11.47 -15.39
C GLY A 180 -11.39 11.95 -14.46
N PRO A 181 -11.28 11.81 -13.13
CA PRO A 181 -12.39 12.04 -12.21
C PRO A 181 -12.66 13.53 -11.89
N ASP A 182 -11.72 14.44 -12.17
CA ASP A 182 -11.78 15.87 -11.80
C ASP A 182 -12.26 16.11 -10.35
N VAL A 183 -11.70 15.35 -9.39
CA VAL A 183 -12.02 15.47 -7.96
C VAL A 183 -10.91 16.23 -7.25
N PRO A 184 -11.20 17.39 -6.62
CA PRO A 184 -10.21 18.13 -5.85
C PRO A 184 -9.56 17.28 -4.74
N GLY A 185 -8.23 17.33 -4.66
CA GLY A 185 -7.45 16.60 -3.66
C GLY A 185 -7.07 15.17 -4.07
N TRP A 186 -7.60 14.64 -5.17
CA TRP A 186 -7.12 13.38 -5.71
C TRP A 186 -5.79 13.57 -6.47
N PRO A 187 -4.98 12.51 -6.60
CA PRO A 187 -3.77 12.55 -7.44
C PRO A 187 -4.09 12.97 -8.87
N GLU A 188 -3.17 13.71 -9.52
CA GLU A 188 -3.37 14.21 -10.90
C GLU A 188 -3.51 13.07 -11.93
N ASP A 189 -2.95 11.91 -11.63
CA ASP A 189 -3.01 10.69 -12.45
C ASP A 189 -4.14 9.74 -12.02
N ALA A 190 -5.05 10.19 -11.16
CA ALA A 190 -6.22 9.40 -10.76
C ALA A 190 -7.17 9.20 -11.95
N LEU A 191 -7.77 8.03 -11.99
CA LEU A 191 -8.69 7.58 -13.04
C LEU A 191 -9.91 6.93 -12.39
N VAL A 192 -11.04 6.97 -13.07
CA VAL A 192 -12.24 6.20 -12.70
C VAL A 192 -12.79 5.49 -13.93
N VAL A 193 -13.55 4.42 -13.70
CA VAL A 193 -14.32 3.78 -14.77
C VAL A 193 -15.77 4.22 -14.66
N ASP A 194 -16.30 4.79 -15.73
CA ASP A 194 -17.56 5.49 -15.72
C ASP A 194 -18.34 5.32 -17.04
N ASN A 195 -19.66 5.50 -16.97
CA ASN A 195 -20.56 5.58 -18.12
C ASN A 195 -20.74 7.07 -18.50
N PRO A 196 -20.16 7.54 -19.61
CA PRO A 196 -20.21 8.96 -19.99
C PRO A 196 -21.63 9.42 -20.35
N VAL A 197 -22.47 8.52 -20.86
CA VAL A 197 -23.88 8.85 -21.20
C VAL A 197 -24.68 9.10 -19.93
N GLU A 198 -24.50 8.25 -18.91
CA GLU A 198 -25.12 8.47 -17.59
C GLU A 198 -24.56 9.72 -16.91
N ALA A 199 -23.26 9.97 -17.03
CA ALA A 199 -22.62 11.16 -16.47
C ALA A 199 -23.21 12.46 -17.03
N GLU A 200 -23.46 12.52 -18.34
CA GLU A 200 -24.09 13.69 -18.99
C GLU A 200 -25.54 13.91 -18.56
N ALA A 201 -26.26 12.84 -18.25
CA ALA A 201 -27.66 12.90 -17.82
C ALA A 201 -27.84 13.16 -16.32
N TYR A 202 -26.74 13.15 -15.55
CA TYR A 202 -26.79 13.19 -14.10
C TYR A 202 -27.09 14.60 -13.55
N ASP A 203 -28.03 14.69 -12.61
CA ASP A 203 -28.26 15.91 -11.81
C ASP A 203 -27.50 15.79 -10.47
N PRO A 204 -26.52 16.67 -10.18
CA PRO A 204 -25.83 16.69 -8.89
C PRO A 204 -26.76 16.84 -7.67
N ALA A 205 -28.00 17.32 -7.85
CA ALA A 205 -29.00 17.39 -6.80
C ALA A 205 -29.48 16.00 -6.32
N ASP A 206 -29.30 14.95 -7.12
CA ASP A 206 -29.69 13.58 -6.78
C ASP A 206 -28.73 12.89 -5.81
N GLY A 207 -27.59 13.53 -5.48
CA GLY A 207 -26.65 13.07 -4.45
C GLY A 207 -25.29 12.63 -5.03
N PRO A 208 -24.60 11.66 -4.39
CA PRO A 208 -23.44 11.02 -4.98
C PRO A 208 -23.83 9.94 -6.00
N ARG A 209 -23.16 9.92 -7.15
CA ARG A 209 -23.33 8.87 -8.16
C ARG A 209 -22.38 7.69 -7.94
N SER A 210 -22.83 6.50 -8.31
CA SER A 210 -21.98 5.33 -8.53
C SER A 210 -22.24 4.76 -9.92
N ALA A 211 -21.21 4.28 -10.62
CA ALA A 211 -21.31 3.73 -11.96
C ALA A 211 -20.25 2.66 -12.22
N CYS A 212 -20.51 1.79 -13.20
CA CYS A 212 -19.55 0.77 -13.66
C CYS A 212 -19.06 -0.22 -12.58
N GLY A 213 -19.96 -0.58 -11.66
CA GLY A 213 -19.73 -1.65 -10.69
C GLY A 213 -18.76 -1.28 -9.55
N PRO A 214 -18.27 -2.28 -8.80
CA PRO A 214 -17.50 -2.06 -7.57
C PRO A 214 -16.09 -1.50 -7.81
N LEU A 215 -15.57 -1.58 -9.03
CA LEU A 215 -14.29 -0.98 -9.41
C LEU A 215 -14.46 0.23 -10.34
N GLY A 216 -15.67 0.80 -10.40
CA GLY A 216 -15.98 2.01 -11.15
C GLY A 216 -16.04 3.26 -10.29
N LEU A 217 -16.68 4.31 -10.80
CA LEU A 217 -16.93 5.54 -10.08
C LEU A 217 -17.80 5.27 -8.84
N ASN A 218 -17.39 5.78 -7.69
CA ASN A 218 -18.23 5.91 -6.51
C ASN A 218 -17.96 7.26 -5.84
N GLN A 219 -18.84 8.25 -6.03
CA GLN A 219 -18.68 9.58 -5.45
C GLN A 219 -18.99 9.63 -3.94
N GLY A 220 -19.51 8.55 -3.39
CA GLY A 220 -19.71 8.40 -1.95
C GLY A 220 -18.47 7.91 -1.21
N GLU A 221 -17.38 7.59 -1.91
CA GLU A 221 -16.15 7.03 -1.35
C GLU A 221 -14.93 7.57 -2.10
N THR A 222 -13.75 7.46 -1.49
CA THR A 222 -12.48 7.77 -2.13
C THR A 222 -11.93 6.51 -2.79
N ASN A 223 -12.48 6.19 -3.98
CA ASN A 223 -12.05 5.05 -4.77
C ASN A 223 -11.63 5.48 -6.16
N PHE A 224 -10.42 5.10 -6.57
CA PHE A 224 -9.89 5.45 -7.89
C PHE A 224 -8.78 4.52 -8.33
N TRP A 225 -8.51 4.54 -9.62
CA TRP A 225 -7.39 3.87 -10.24
C TRP A 225 -6.19 4.82 -10.39
N ARG A 226 -4.98 4.27 -10.29
CA ARG A 226 -3.75 4.87 -10.83
C ARG A 226 -3.02 3.80 -11.63
N VAL A 227 -2.17 4.20 -12.57
CA VAL A 227 -1.37 3.25 -13.35
C VAL A 227 0.09 3.72 -13.36
N PHE A 228 0.99 2.97 -12.74
CA PHE A 228 2.42 3.29 -12.65
C PHE A 228 3.24 2.03 -12.34
N GLY A 229 4.52 2.04 -12.70
CA GLY A 229 5.47 0.96 -12.38
C GLY A 229 5.08 -0.38 -12.99
N GLY A 230 4.45 -0.38 -14.16
CA GLY A 230 3.92 -1.58 -14.79
C GLY A 230 2.66 -2.19 -14.15
N PHE A 231 1.97 -1.48 -13.24
CA PHE A 231 0.77 -1.98 -12.56
C PHE A 231 -0.43 -1.02 -12.64
N SER A 232 -1.64 -1.58 -12.57
CA SER A 232 -2.90 -0.89 -12.33
C SER A 232 -3.28 -1.03 -10.86
N TRP A 233 -3.40 0.10 -10.16
CA TRP A 233 -3.61 0.19 -8.72
C TRP A 233 -5.02 0.73 -8.46
N PHE A 234 -5.89 -0.07 -7.86
CA PHE A 234 -7.21 0.38 -7.44
C PHE A 234 -7.23 0.68 -5.94
N PHE A 235 -7.30 1.96 -5.60
CA PHE A 235 -7.38 2.47 -4.23
C PHE A 235 -8.83 2.42 -3.76
N MET A 236 -9.07 1.86 -2.58
CA MET A 236 -10.37 1.69 -1.93
C MET A 236 -10.30 2.28 -0.52
N LEU A 237 -10.32 3.61 -0.43
CA LEU A 237 -10.03 4.31 0.84
C LEU A 237 -11.30 4.61 1.65
N GLY A 238 -12.48 4.43 1.05
CA GLY A 238 -13.76 4.67 1.73
C GLY A 238 -14.02 6.17 1.98
N GLN A 239 -14.85 6.47 2.99
CA GLN A 239 -15.29 7.84 3.30
C GLN A 239 -14.37 8.60 4.26
N GLU A 240 -13.62 7.89 5.10
CA GLU A 240 -12.75 8.47 6.11
C GLU A 240 -11.29 8.39 5.66
N PRO A 241 -10.46 9.39 5.99
CA PRO A 241 -9.04 9.31 5.66
C PRO A 241 -8.37 8.15 6.43
N VAL A 242 -7.68 7.29 5.71
CA VAL A 242 -7.06 6.06 6.24
C VAL A 242 -5.63 6.26 6.76
N GLY A 243 -5.09 7.47 6.65
CA GLY A 243 -3.76 7.83 7.16
C GLY A 243 -2.63 7.49 6.20
N ILE A 244 -2.94 7.31 4.91
CA ILE A 244 -1.96 7.21 3.83
C ILE A 244 -2.24 8.28 2.78
N ALA A 245 -1.20 8.79 2.13
CA ALA A 245 -1.31 9.72 1.01
C ALA A 245 -1.22 8.93 -0.30
N PRO A 246 -2.34 8.60 -0.98
CA PRO A 246 -2.30 7.70 -2.13
C PRO A 246 -1.51 8.26 -3.32
N GLY A 247 -1.43 9.59 -3.47
CA GLY A 247 -0.60 10.24 -4.48
C GLY A 247 0.91 10.08 -4.27
N SER A 248 1.33 9.70 -3.06
CA SER A 248 2.73 9.49 -2.73
C SER A 248 3.27 8.12 -3.14
N PHE A 249 2.41 7.18 -3.52
CA PHE A 249 2.83 5.82 -3.86
C PHE A 249 3.79 5.86 -5.06
N THR A 250 5.00 5.35 -4.83
CA THR A 250 6.07 5.27 -5.83
C THR A 250 6.74 3.91 -5.74
N LEU A 251 6.61 3.10 -6.79
CA LEU A 251 7.28 1.81 -6.87
C LEU A 251 8.75 2.02 -7.25
N MET A 252 9.63 1.35 -6.52
CA MET A 252 11.06 1.34 -6.71
C MET A 252 11.49 -0.05 -7.15
N THR A 253 12.27 -0.15 -8.22
CA THR A 253 12.86 -1.39 -8.73
C THR A 253 14.37 -1.27 -8.79
N GLN A 254 15.09 -2.39 -8.79
CA GLN A 254 16.50 -2.39 -9.12
C GLN A 254 16.68 -2.38 -10.64
N ASP A 255 17.63 -1.59 -11.14
CA ASP A 255 18.07 -1.62 -12.53
C ASP A 255 19.12 -2.74 -12.78
N GLU A 256 19.69 -2.77 -13.98
CA GLU A 256 20.70 -3.77 -14.37
C GLU A 256 21.99 -3.71 -13.52
N ASP A 257 22.29 -2.55 -12.93
CA ASP A 257 23.44 -2.33 -12.07
C ASP A 257 23.12 -2.63 -10.58
N GLY A 258 21.87 -2.98 -10.27
CA GLY A 258 21.39 -3.24 -8.92
C GLY A 258 21.03 -1.98 -8.14
N GLU A 259 21.01 -0.82 -8.79
CA GLU A 259 20.66 0.46 -8.18
C GLU A 259 19.15 0.63 -8.13
N TRP A 260 18.64 1.13 -7.00
CA TRP A 260 17.21 1.38 -6.86
C TRP A 260 16.79 2.63 -7.63
N VAL A 261 15.89 2.46 -8.60
CA VAL A 261 15.30 3.52 -9.42
C VAL A 261 13.78 3.45 -9.34
N ARG A 262 13.10 4.52 -9.78
CA ARG A 262 11.65 4.49 -9.91
C ARG A 262 11.26 3.54 -11.04
N ALA A 263 10.29 2.67 -10.80
CA ALA A 263 9.72 1.83 -11.85
C ALA A 263 8.88 2.68 -12.81
N GLU A 264 9.06 2.45 -14.11
CA GLU A 264 8.32 3.13 -15.19
C GLU A 264 6.92 2.51 -15.40
#